data_AF-A0A2V9SHJ7-F1
#
_entry.id   AF-A0A2V9SHJ7-F1
#
_cell.length_a   1.000
_cell.length_b   1.000
_cell.length_c   1.000
_cell.angle_alpha   90.00
_cell.angle_beta   90.00
_cell.angle_gamma   90.00
#
_symmetry.space_group_name_H-M   'P 1'
#
loop_
_entity.id
_entity.type
_entity.pdbx_description
1 polymer ?
#
loop_
_entity_poly.entity_id
_entity_poly.type
_entity_poly.pdbx_seq_one_letter_code
_entity_poly.pdbx_strand_id
1 'polypeptide(L)'
;LFGGNSNWRGPIWFPLNYLLIESLQKFHHYLGDDFKVEFPARSGKMLTLWEVAGELSRRLTSIFLKDDQGQRPVYQGLEKFQTDPHWRDLILFHEYFHGDSGRGLGASHQTGWTGLVTKLLQQSGESGKRKQREVPSGIAFAD
;
A
#
# COMPACT_ATOMS: atom_id res chain seq x y z
N LEU A 1 0.28 -29.83 -8.05
CA LEU A 1 -1.08 -29.25 -8.18
C LEU A 1 -1.51 -28.54 -6.89
N PHE A 2 -0.73 -27.56 -6.42
CA PHE A 2 -1.07 -26.67 -5.30
C PHE A 2 -0.47 -25.30 -5.63
N GLY A 3 -1.21 -24.50 -6.39
CA GLY A 3 -0.75 -23.20 -6.89
C GLY A 3 -0.90 -22.13 -5.82
N GLY A 4 0.13 -21.30 -5.66
CA GLY A 4 0.08 -20.08 -4.86
C GLY A 4 -1.06 -19.17 -5.31
N ASN A 5 -1.50 -18.29 -4.41
CA ASN A 5 -2.64 -17.37 -4.59
C ASN A 5 -4.03 -18.01 -4.44
N SER A 6 -4.14 -19.14 -3.73
CA SER A 6 -5.41 -19.71 -3.28
C SER A 6 -5.67 -19.36 -1.81
N ASN A 7 -6.74 -18.62 -1.55
CA ASN A 7 -7.22 -18.27 -0.21
C ASN A 7 -6.09 -17.74 0.72
N TRP A 8 -5.64 -18.46 1.74
CA TRP A 8 -4.57 -18.01 2.65
C TRP A 8 -3.15 -18.43 2.25
N ARG A 9 -2.94 -18.90 1.01
CA ARG A 9 -1.65 -19.43 0.53
C ARG A 9 -1.03 -18.55 -0.55
N GLY A 10 -0.59 -17.36 -0.17
CA GLY A 10 0.15 -16.43 -1.03
C GLY A 10 -0.52 -15.11 -1.41
N PRO A 11 -1.86 -14.97 -1.51
CA PRO A 11 -2.44 -13.72 -1.99
C PRO A 11 -2.42 -12.63 -0.90
N ILE A 12 -2.64 -11.40 -1.36
CA ILE A 12 -2.69 -10.19 -0.54
C ILE A 12 -4.09 -10.08 0.08
N TRP A 13 -4.11 -9.97 1.41
CA TRP A 13 -5.30 -9.70 2.21
C TRP A 13 -5.17 -8.34 2.90
N PHE A 14 -6.15 -7.47 2.68
CA PHE A 14 -6.14 -6.11 3.23
C PHE A 14 -6.14 -6.05 4.77
N PRO A 15 -6.94 -6.83 5.52
CA PRO A 15 -6.94 -6.76 6.98
C PRO A 15 -5.55 -7.00 7.59
N LEU A 16 -4.86 -8.07 7.15
CA LEU A 16 -3.55 -8.42 7.70
C LEU A 16 -2.49 -7.39 7.31
N ASN A 17 -2.48 -6.95 6.05
CA ASN A 17 -1.52 -5.95 5.60
C ASN A 17 -1.74 -4.61 6.30
N TYR A 18 -2.99 -4.22 6.54
CA TYR A 18 -3.30 -3.00 7.28
C TYR A 18 -2.80 -3.08 8.73
N LEU A 19 -3.07 -4.18 9.44
CA LEU A 19 -2.58 -4.36 10.81
C LEU A 19 -1.04 -4.39 10.88
N LEU A 20 -0.38 -4.97 9.87
CA LEU A 20 1.07 -4.95 9.76
C LEU A 20 1.60 -3.51 9.61
N ILE A 21 0.99 -2.71 8.73
CA ILE A 21 1.36 -1.30 8.53
C ILE A 21 1.19 -0.49 9.83
N GLU A 22 0.05 -0.59 10.51
CA GLU A 22 -0.19 0.12 11.77
C GLU A 22 0.80 -0.33 12.86
N SER A 23 1.13 -1.62 12.90
CA SER A 23 2.12 -2.15 13.84
C SER A 23 3.52 -1.58 13.57
N LEU A 24 3.96 -1.54 12.30
CA LEU A 24 5.25 -0.97 11.92
C LEU A 24 5.34 0.52 12.28
N GLN A 25 4.28 1.29 12.05
CA GLN A 25 4.21 2.70 12.45
C GLN A 25 4.30 2.86 13.97
N LYS A 26 3.57 2.03 14.73
CA LYS A 26 3.63 2.03 16.20
C LYS A 26 5.02 1.69 16.72
N PHE A 27 5.67 0.67 16.17
CA PHE A 27 7.03 0.29 16.58
C PHE A 27 8.06 1.32 16.16
N HIS A 28 7.90 1.99 15.02
CA HIS A 28 8.76 3.11 14.65
C HIS A 28 8.70 4.23 15.68
N HIS A 29 7.51 4.58 16.17
CA HIS A 29 7.35 5.62 17.19
C HIS A 29 8.15 5.30 18.48
N TYR A 30 8.34 4.03 18.80
CA TYR A 30 9.13 3.59 19.95
C TYR A 30 10.63 3.47 19.65
N LEU A 31 10.99 2.92 18.48
CA LEU A 31 12.38 2.56 18.13
C LEU A 31 13.16 3.69 17.43
N GLY A 32 12.47 4.66 16.84
CA GLY A 32 13.07 5.79 16.13
C GLY A 32 13.74 5.43 14.80
N ASP A 33 14.58 6.34 14.30
CA ASP A 33 15.23 6.28 12.99
C ASP A 33 16.48 5.39 12.95
N ASP A 34 17.05 5.06 14.11
CA ASP A 34 18.25 4.21 14.22
C ASP A 34 17.95 2.73 13.99
N PHE A 35 16.70 2.30 14.25
CA PHE A 35 16.28 0.94 13.99
C PHE A 35 15.87 0.77 12.52
N LYS A 36 16.66 -0.01 11.78
CA LYS A 36 16.45 -0.27 10.35
C LYS A 36 16.39 -1.74 10.05
N VAL A 37 15.60 -2.09 9.04
CA VAL A 37 15.47 -3.44 8.51
C VAL A 37 15.71 -3.43 7.00
N GLU A 38 16.15 -4.56 6.48
CA GLU A 38 16.31 -4.72 5.04
C GLU A 38 14.95 -4.80 4.35
N PHE A 39 14.68 -3.92 3.38
CA PHE A 39 13.44 -3.94 2.62
C PHE A 39 13.63 -3.44 1.17
N PRO A 40 13.20 -4.23 0.16
CA PRO A 40 12.73 -5.62 0.26
C PRO A 40 13.81 -6.57 0.79
N ALA A 41 13.42 -7.72 1.30
CA ALA A 41 14.38 -8.73 1.76
C ALA A 41 15.38 -9.08 0.64
N ARG A 42 16.66 -9.22 1.00
CA ARG A 42 17.79 -9.52 0.09
C ARG A 42 18.12 -8.42 -0.93
N SER A 43 17.71 -7.18 -0.69
CA SER A 43 18.04 -6.03 -1.55
C SER A 43 19.29 -5.24 -1.12
N GLY A 44 19.80 -5.48 0.08
CA GLY A 44 20.82 -4.66 0.74
C GLY A 44 20.33 -3.28 1.19
N LYS A 45 19.06 -2.91 0.91
CA LYS A 45 18.51 -1.60 1.21
C LYS A 45 17.93 -1.56 2.63
N MET A 46 18.53 -0.76 3.50
CA MET A 46 18.09 -0.59 4.88
C MET A 46 17.11 0.59 5.00
N LEU A 47 15.92 0.33 5.53
CA LEU A 47 14.85 1.31 5.73
C LEU A 47 14.40 1.34 7.19
N THR A 48 13.95 2.50 7.67
CA THR A 48 13.26 2.57 8.97
C THR A 48 11.89 1.90 8.88
N LEU A 49 11.32 1.53 10.04
CA LEU A 49 9.98 0.92 10.07
C LEU A 49 8.89 1.84 9.48
N TRP A 50 9.04 3.16 9.58
CA TRP A 50 8.14 4.12 8.93
C TRP A 50 8.23 4.06 7.41
N GLU A 51 9.44 3.98 6.87
CA GLU A 51 9.68 3.88 5.44
C GLU A 51 9.13 2.57 4.87
N VAL A 52 9.32 1.46 5.59
CA VAL A 52 8.74 0.15 5.24
C VAL A 52 7.22 0.20 5.25
N ALA A 53 6.60 0.77 6.30
CA ALA A 53 5.15 0.93 6.36
C ALA A 53 4.62 1.76 5.18
N GLY A 54 5.32 2.85 4.83
CA GLY A 54 4.98 3.68 3.67
C GLY A 54 5.10 2.94 2.34
N GLU A 55 6.10 2.08 2.19
CA GLU A 55 6.31 1.28 0.98
C GLU A 55 5.24 0.18 0.81
N LEU A 56 4.89 -0.51 1.88
CA LEU A 56 3.76 -1.46 1.87
C LEU A 56 2.43 -0.76 1.55
N SER A 57 2.18 0.40 2.18
CA SER A 57 1.00 1.21 1.90
C SER A 57 0.92 1.60 0.42
N ARG A 58 2.02 2.10 -0.16
CA ARG A 58 2.09 2.43 -1.60
C ARG A 58 1.75 1.23 -2.47
N ARG A 59 2.35 0.06 -2.23
CA ARG A 59 2.09 -1.17 -3.00
C ARG A 59 0.65 -1.65 -2.92
N LEU A 60 0.01 -1.52 -1.76
CA LEU A 60 -1.41 -1.87 -1.60
C LEU A 60 -2.31 -0.90 -2.35
N THR A 61 -2.02 0.40 -2.26
CA THR A 61 -2.82 1.41 -2.97
C THR A 61 -2.64 1.34 -4.47
N SER A 62 -1.44 1.03 -4.97
CA SER A 62 -1.15 0.94 -6.41
C SER A 62 -1.96 -0.14 -7.12
N ILE A 63 -2.47 -1.16 -6.41
CA ILE A 63 -3.39 -2.16 -6.96
C ILE A 63 -4.62 -1.51 -7.62
N PHE A 64 -5.06 -0.37 -7.07
CA PHE A 64 -6.25 0.34 -7.49
C PHE A 64 -5.96 1.55 -8.37
N LEU A 65 -4.70 1.94 -8.55
CA LEU A 65 -4.32 3.11 -9.34
C LEU A 65 -3.98 2.71 -10.77
N LYS A 66 -4.07 3.67 -11.70
CA LYS A 66 -3.58 3.48 -13.06
C LYS A 66 -2.07 3.57 -13.05
N ASP A 67 -1.41 2.63 -13.73
CA ASP A 67 0.02 2.67 -14.02
C ASP A 67 0.33 3.58 -15.22
N ASP A 68 1.60 3.60 -15.64
CA ASP A 68 2.08 4.40 -16.77
C ASP A 68 1.43 4.00 -18.12
N GLN A 69 0.85 2.80 -18.21
CA GLN A 69 0.10 2.31 -19.36
C GLN A 69 -1.41 2.58 -19.22
N GLY A 70 -1.82 3.29 -18.17
CA GLY A 70 -3.22 3.60 -17.89
C GLY A 70 -4.02 2.40 -17.34
N GLN A 71 -3.37 1.30 -16.99
CA GLN A 71 -3.99 0.05 -16.56
C GLN A 71 -4.02 -0.05 -15.02
N ARG A 72 -5.05 -0.67 -14.46
CA ARG A 72 -5.12 -0.97 -13.02
C ARG A 72 -4.79 -2.43 -12.74
N PRO A 73 -3.87 -2.75 -11.82
CA PRO A 73 -3.56 -4.14 -11.46
C PRO A 73 -4.78 -4.95 -11.01
N VAL A 74 -5.74 -4.34 -10.29
CA VAL A 74 -6.96 -5.01 -9.82
C VAL A 74 -7.73 -5.72 -10.94
N TYR A 75 -7.73 -5.17 -12.16
CA TYR A 75 -8.42 -5.75 -13.30
C TYR A 75 -7.52 -6.65 -14.15
N GLN A 76 -6.20 -6.44 -14.13
CA GLN A 76 -5.23 -7.16 -14.96
C GLN A 76 -5.75 -7.33 -16.41
N GLY A 77 -5.97 -8.56 -16.88
CA GLY A 77 -6.41 -8.88 -18.24
C GLY A 77 -7.90 -8.72 -18.53
N LEU A 78 -8.69 -8.11 -17.63
CA LEU A 78 -10.10 -7.83 -17.85
C LEU A 78 -10.28 -6.55 -18.69
N GLU A 79 -10.03 -6.64 -19.99
CA GLU A 79 -9.95 -5.51 -20.94
C GLU A 79 -11.12 -4.52 -20.84
N LYS A 80 -12.35 -5.03 -20.68
CA LYS A 80 -13.55 -4.19 -20.53
C LYS A 80 -13.43 -3.21 -19.35
N PHE A 81 -12.95 -3.68 -18.20
CA PHE A 81 -12.77 -2.83 -17.02
C PHE A 81 -11.51 -1.98 -17.06
N GLN A 82 -10.63 -2.19 -18.03
CA GLN A 82 -9.45 -1.35 -18.23
C GLN A 82 -9.74 -0.18 -19.19
N THR A 83 -10.42 -0.46 -20.29
CA THR A 83 -10.46 0.44 -21.46
C THR A 83 -11.81 1.09 -21.70
N ASP A 84 -12.92 0.42 -21.35
CA ASP A 84 -14.26 0.91 -21.65
C ASP A 84 -14.56 2.19 -20.85
N PRO A 85 -14.92 3.31 -21.51
CA PRO A 85 -15.16 4.59 -20.85
C PRO A 85 -16.29 4.56 -19.82
N HIS A 86 -17.21 3.60 -19.91
CA HIS A 86 -18.33 3.46 -18.97
C HIS A 86 -18.00 2.57 -17.77
N TRP A 87 -16.98 1.71 -17.88
CA TRP A 87 -16.65 0.72 -16.84
C TRP A 87 -15.32 0.96 -16.14
N ARG A 88 -14.37 1.63 -16.80
CA ARG A 88 -12.97 1.74 -16.33
C ARG A 88 -12.75 2.45 -14.98
N ASP A 89 -13.73 3.23 -14.56
CA ASP A 89 -13.68 3.99 -13.30
C ASP A 89 -14.65 3.42 -12.23
N LEU A 90 -15.34 2.30 -12.53
CA LEU A 90 -16.18 1.55 -11.58
C LEU A 90 -15.36 0.49 -10.82
N ILE A 91 -14.47 0.98 -9.94
CA ILE A 91 -13.48 0.17 -9.22
C ILE A 91 -14.14 -0.93 -8.36
N LEU A 92 -13.75 -2.18 -8.60
CA LEU A 92 -14.23 -3.35 -7.84
C LEU A 92 -13.38 -3.59 -6.59
N PHE A 93 -14.03 -4.06 -5.53
CA PHE A 93 -13.42 -4.37 -4.24
C PHE A 93 -13.43 -5.87 -4.04
N HIS A 94 -12.29 -6.50 -4.27
CA HIS A 94 -12.16 -7.95 -4.18
C HIS A 94 -11.86 -8.44 -2.76
N GLU A 95 -12.18 -9.70 -2.49
CA GLU A 95 -11.91 -10.37 -1.22
C GLU A 95 -10.40 -10.41 -0.89
N TYR A 96 -9.59 -10.79 -1.88
CA TYR A 96 -8.13 -10.83 -1.83
C TYR A 96 -7.55 -10.60 -3.22
N PHE A 97 -6.23 -10.41 -3.31
CA PHE A 97 -5.54 -10.07 -4.56
C PHE A 97 -4.39 -11.02 -4.83
N HIS A 98 -4.14 -11.34 -6.10
CA HIS A 98 -3.00 -12.17 -6.48
C HIS A 98 -1.68 -11.52 -6.02
N GLY A 99 -0.84 -12.27 -5.30
CA GLY A 99 0.39 -11.78 -4.68
C GLY A 99 1.40 -11.19 -5.66
N ASP A 100 1.47 -11.74 -6.88
CA ASP A 100 2.44 -11.27 -7.88
C ASP A 100 1.90 -10.16 -8.79
N SER A 101 0.60 -10.17 -9.10
CA SER A 101 0.02 -9.30 -10.14
C SER A 101 -0.94 -8.25 -9.61
N GLY A 102 -1.41 -8.38 -8.35
CA GLY A 102 -2.43 -7.51 -7.79
C GLY A 102 -3.84 -7.72 -8.36
N ARG A 103 -4.07 -8.73 -9.21
CA ARG A 103 -5.41 -9.01 -9.75
C ARG A 103 -6.39 -9.36 -8.63
N GLY A 104 -7.59 -8.78 -8.68
CA GLY A 104 -8.67 -9.12 -7.77
C GLY A 104 -9.15 -10.57 -7.89
N LEU A 105 -9.37 -11.23 -6.76
CA LEU A 105 -9.80 -12.62 -6.63
C LEU A 105 -10.92 -12.73 -5.57
N GLY A 106 -11.67 -13.84 -5.60
CA GLY A 106 -12.83 -14.03 -4.73
C GLY A 106 -13.99 -13.11 -5.08
N ALA A 107 -14.88 -12.83 -4.12
CA ALA A 107 -16.04 -11.97 -4.36
C ALA A 107 -15.62 -10.51 -4.65
N SER A 108 -16.30 -9.86 -5.61
CA SER A 108 -15.91 -8.56 -6.19
C SER A 108 -16.63 -7.33 -5.60
N HIS A 109 -17.56 -7.54 -4.67
CA HIS A 109 -18.28 -6.49 -3.93
C HIS A 109 -17.94 -6.51 -2.44
N GLN A 110 -16.70 -6.84 -2.11
CA GLN A 110 -16.18 -6.95 -0.76
C GLN A 110 -15.68 -5.58 -0.24
N THR A 111 -16.52 -4.55 -0.30
CA THR A 111 -16.27 -3.22 0.28
C THR A 111 -16.26 -3.22 1.82
N GLY A 112 -16.16 -4.40 2.45
CA GLY A 112 -15.84 -4.55 3.86
C GLY A 112 -14.37 -4.17 4.10
N TRP A 113 -13.53 -5.17 4.40
CA TRP A 113 -12.14 -4.89 4.75
C TRP A 113 -11.31 -4.26 3.63
N THR A 114 -11.64 -4.50 2.35
CA THR A 114 -10.88 -3.91 1.24
C THR A 114 -11.06 -2.38 1.19
N GLY A 115 -12.14 -1.86 1.81
CA GLY A 115 -12.33 -0.42 2.03
C GLY A 115 -11.20 0.25 2.82
N LEU A 116 -10.38 -0.50 3.57
CA LEU A 116 -9.20 0.00 4.29
C LEU A 116 -8.17 0.68 3.36
N VAL A 117 -8.19 0.39 2.05
CA VAL A 117 -7.36 1.11 1.07
C VAL A 117 -7.57 2.62 1.11
N THR A 118 -8.77 3.09 1.43
CA THR A 118 -9.08 4.53 1.53
C THR A 118 -8.30 5.19 2.65
N LYS A 119 -8.15 4.50 3.79
CA LYS A 119 -7.35 4.96 4.92
C LYS A 119 -5.86 5.03 4.57
N LEU A 120 -5.36 4.03 3.85
CA LEU A 120 -3.97 4.00 3.38
C LEU A 120 -3.67 5.15 2.40
N LEU A 121 -4.61 5.45 1.48
CA LEU A 121 -4.51 6.60 0.57
C LEU A 121 -4.50 7.92 1.34
N GLN A 122 -5.40 8.09 2.31
CA GLN A 122 -5.46 9.28 3.14
C GLN A 122 -4.14 9.51 3.91
N GLN A 123 -3.66 8.50 4.64
CA GLN A 123 -2.42 8.57 5.42
C GLN A 123 -1.20 8.91 4.55
N SER A 124 -1.14 8.33 3.35
CA SER A 124 -0.06 8.58 2.39
C SER A 124 -0.08 10.02 1.88
N GLY A 125 -1.26 10.57 1.60
CA GLY A 125 -1.42 11.97 1.19
C GLY A 125 -1.14 12.99 2.31
N GLU A 126 -1.46 12.66 3.56
CA GLU A 126 -1.22 13.53 4.72
C GLU A 126 0.26 13.52 5.17
N SER A 127 0.93 12.37 5.09
CA SER A 127 2.34 12.23 5.49
C SER A 127 3.27 13.13 4.67
N GLY A 128 2.99 13.32 3.39
CA GLY A 128 3.71 14.27 2.53
C GLY A 128 3.61 15.72 3.01
N LYS A 129 2.45 16.11 3.58
CA LYS A 129 2.25 17.45 4.16
C LYS A 129 2.95 17.62 5.51
N ARG A 130 3.10 16.53 6.29
CA ARG A 130 3.74 16.57 7.61
C ARG A 130 5.26 16.77 7.52
N LYS A 131 5.94 16.12 6.55
CA LYS A 131 7.37 16.35 6.28
C LYS A 131 7.71 17.80 5.87
N GLN A 132 6.75 18.55 5.32
CA GLN A 132 6.96 19.96 4.96
C GLN A 132 6.81 20.94 6.14
N ARG A 133 6.24 20.51 7.28
CA ARG A 133 5.93 21.41 8.41
C ARG A 133 7.00 21.44 9.51
N GLU A 134 8.02 20.59 9.45
CA GLU A 134 9.10 20.53 10.45
C GLU A 134 10.39 21.17 9.93
N VAL A 135 10.37 22.49 9.70
CA VAL A 135 11.59 23.32 9.80
C VAL A 135 11.22 24.64 10.48
N PRO A 136 11.31 24.75 11.82
CA PRO A 136 11.49 26.04 12.44
C PRO A 136 12.96 26.43 12.24
N SER A 137 13.23 27.46 11.44
CA SER A 137 14.54 28.10 11.42
C SER A 137 14.88 28.53 12.85
N GLY A 138 15.95 27.96 13.40
CA GLY A 138 16.48 28.39 14.69
C GLY A 138 16.67 29.90 14.70
N ILE A 139 16.04 30.57 15.66
CA ILE A 139 16.38 31.94 15.99
C ILE A 139 17.78 31.88 16.61
N ALA A 140 18.76 32.40 15.88
CA ALA A 140 20.12 32.56 16.36
C ALA A 140 20.12 33.52 17.57
N PHE A 141 20.69 33.07 18.68
CA PHE A 141 21.12 33.96 19.74
C PHE A 141 22.42 34.61 19.27
N ALA A 142 22.44 35.93 19.19
CA ALA A 142 23.65 36.72 19.05
C ALA A 142 24.09 37.18 20.45
N ASP A 143 25.39 37.13 20.68
CA ASP A 143 26.10 37.50 21.92
C ASP A 143 25.84 38.94 22.38
#